data_AF-A0A941WG54-F1
#
_entry.id   AF-A0A941WG54-F1
#
_cell.length_a   1.000
_cell.length_b   1.000
_cell.length_c   1.000
_cell.angle_alpha   90.00
_cell.angle_beta   90.00
_cell.angle_gamma   90.00
#
_symmetry.space_group_name_H-M   'P 1'
#
loop_
_entity.id
_entity.type
_entity.pdbx_description
1 polymer ?
#
loop_
_entity_poly.entity_id
_entity_poly.type
_entity_poly.pdbx_seq_one_letter_code
_entity_poly.pdbx_strand_id
1 'polypeptide(L)'
;MATNKNSNRYSSGLKKNFFKGKTFMLLLGVIFGAGVMILAYNTSVYFSSDESCMMCHVHPHVEGSWKLSKHVNNGSGVKVHCVDCHLPPKNDTWNHYTAKAKLGLKDVWSFMTKDSADFDWDVKSELDHAVKYIPNESCKECHQNLFPEGITNDGITAHLYYDENEKKLDLQCISCHLDAGHYNPNYNHSKLTGIPGMASGSSAVDTSLYFKEPAQVTSFADYVEQIPGTPVSFKMVAVPGGTFKMGSTSKEPFHKPDEAPVRNVTVSPFFMAEVEVTWDQYWSFYGNTMSEGRTPTETVYANNSNPDVDAISGPTPPFGFPDQGWGGGDRPAITMTHYAAETFCQWLSKKTGKKYRLPTEAEWEYAARGGTETPYFFSGSPKDFSDQGFWRKFFDAKTDSISSFVIYSKNSKNKTQEPELVKANPFGLKNMLGNVMEYCADKYDPEAYSKGGESVTNPLVTEGTEWVVRGGNYTSDAADLRSAARDYTKHEAWLKTDPQQPKSIWWYSDIRGIGFRVVCEPDSSIQ
;
A
#
# COMPACT_ATOMS: atom_id res chain seq x y z
N MET A 1 -5.30 -75.16 -76.98
CA MET A 1 -4.25 -74.88 -77.98
C MET A 1 -3.02 -74.31 -77.26
N ALA A 2 -1.91 -75.03 -77.42
CA ALA A 2 -0.50 -74.65 -77.43
C ALA A 2 0.04 -73.40 -76.68
N THR A 3 0.97 -73.68 -75.75
CA THR A 3 2.36 -73.15 -75.57
C THR A 3 2.58 -71.64 -75.32
N ASN A 4 3.52 -71.18 -74.47
CA ASN A 4 4.95 -71.51 -74.51
C ASN A 4 5.74 -71.00 -73.25
N LYS A 5 6.82 -71.75 -72.97
CA LYS A 5 8.06 -71.59 -72.15
C LYS A 5 8.48 -70.23 -71.54
N ASN A 6 9.05 -70.26 -70.31
CA ASN A 6 10.50 -70.18 -70.00
C ASN A 6 10.77 -70.00 -68.47
N SER A 7 11.40 -70.97 -67.79
CA SER A 7 12.79 -70.96 -67.28
C SER A 7 13.12 -69.96 -66.14
N ASN A 8 13.30 -70.42 -64.91
CA ASN A 8 14.61 -70.58 -64.23
C ASN A 8 14.48 -70.79 -62.71
N ARG A 9 15.39 -71.64 -62.20
CA ARG A 9 15.63 -72.01 -60.80
C ARG A 9 15.97 -70.79 -59.93
N TYR A 10 15.60 -70.79 -58.64
CA TYR A 10 16.54 -70.74 -57.50
C TYR A 10 15.82 -70.68 -56.13
N SER A 11 16.23 -71.59 -55.26
CA SER A 11 16.35 -71.48 -53.79
C SER A 11 15.13 -71.06 -52.94
N SER A 12 14.51 -72.08 -52.35
CA SER A 12 13.77 -71.99 -51.10
C SER A 12 14.75 -71.86 -49.91
N GLY A 13 14.68 -70.75 -49.17
CA GLY A 13 15.32 -70.64 -47.85
C GLY A 13 15.61 -69.21 -47.41
N LEU A 14 15.19 -68.88 -46.18
CA LEU A 14 15.59 -67.69 -45.41
C LEU A 14 14.90 -66.34 -45.70
N LYS A 15 13.59 -66.24 -45.44
CA LYS A 15 12.97 -64.96 -44.99
C LYS A 15 11.85 -65.22 -43.98
N LYS A 16 12.19 -65.62 -42.75
CA LYS A 16 11.20 -65.59 -41.64
C LYS A 16 11.69 -65.07 -40.28
N ASN A 17 12.98 -64.76 -40.12
CA ASN A 17 13.51 -64.33 -38.81
C ASN A 17 14.05 -62.90 -38.73
N PHE A 18 14.14 -62.15 -39.83
CA PHE A 18 14.75 -60.80 -39.82
C PHE A 18 13.77 -59.69 -39.37
N PHE A 19 12.46 -59.88 -39.53
CA PHE A 19 11.45 -58.91 -39.07
C PHE A 19 11.16 -58.98 -37.57
N LYS A 20 11.33 -60.14 -36.92
CA LYS A 20 11.05 -60.29 -35.47
C LYS A 20 12.03 -59.52 -34.58
N GLY A 21 13.32 -59.47 -34.94
CA GLY A 21 14.35 -58.79 -34.15
C GLY A 21 14.29 -57.26 -34.19
N LYS A 22 13.99 -56.67 -35.36
CA LYS A 22 13.86 -55.20 -35.50
C LYS A 22 12.57 -54.68 -34.86
N THR A 23 11.46 -55.41 -35.01
CA THR A 23 10.19 -55.07 -34.35
C THR A 23 10.31 -55.23 -32.83
N PHE A 24 11.06 -56.22 -32.34
CA PHE A 24 11.33 -56.39 -30.90
C PHE A 24 12.22 -55.28 -30.33
N MET A 25 13.28 -54.87 -31.04
CA MET A 25 14.12 -53.73 -30.64
C MET A 25 13.35 -52.41 -30.66
N LEU A 26 12.46 -52.21 -31.63
CA LEU A 26 11.59 -51.03 -31.70
C LEU A 26 10.55 -51.04 -30.56
N LEU A 27 9.98 -52.20 -30.22
CA LEU A 27 9.12 -52.38 -29.05
C LEU A 27 9.85 -52.09 -27.74
N LEU A 28 11.07 -52.60 -27.57
CA LEU A 28 11.91 -52.29 -26.41
C LEU A 28 12.25 -50.80 -26.33
N GLY A 29 12.55 -50.15 -27.47
CA GLY A 29 12.78 -48.71 -27.54
C GLY A 29 11.54 -47.89 -27.17
N VAL A 30 10.35 -48.29 -27.61
CA VAL A 30 9.08 -47.64 -27.24
C VAL A 30 8.76 -47.86 -25.76
N ILE A 31 8.95 -49.07 -25.23
CA ILE A 31 8.75 -49.37 -23.79
C ILE A 31 9.73 -48.57 -22.94
N PHE A 32 11.00 -48.49 -23.33
CA PHE A 32 12.00 -47.68 -22.64
C PHE A 32 11.67 -46.19 -22.72
N GLY A 33 11.31 -45.68 -23.89
CA GLY A 33 10.89 -44.29 -24.07
C GLY A 33 9.65 -43.94 -23.25
N ALA A 34 8.64 -44.82 -23.24
CA ALA A 34 7.47 -44.68 -22.39
C ALA A 34 7.86 -44.71 -20.90
N GLY A 35 8.76 -45.60 -20.49
CA GLY A 35 9.27 -45.66 -19.12
C GLY A 35 9.98 -44.37 -18.70
N VAL A 36 10.82 -43.79 -19.57
CA VAL A 36 11.48 -42.50 -19.33
C VAL A 36 10.47 -41.36 -19.23
N MET A 37 9.46 -41.33 -20.11
CA MET A 37 8.40 -40.31 -20.07
C MET A 37 7.54 -40.43 -18.81
N ILE A 38 7.17 -41.64 -18.40
CA ILE A 38 6.43 -41.90 -17.16
C ILE A 38 7.27 -41.48 -15.95
N LEU A 39 8.56 -41.83 -15.93
CA LEU A 39 9.46 -41.43 -14.84
C LEU A 39 9.60 -39.91 -14.78
N ALA A 40 9.81 -39.25 -15.91
CA ALA A 40 9.92 -37.79 -16.00
C ALA A 40 8.62 -37.10 -15.56
N TYR A 41 7.46 -37.64 -15.97
CA TYR A 41 6.15 -37.15 -15.54
C TYR A 41 5.92 -37.36 -14.04
N ASN A 42 6.17 -38.55 -13.50
CA ASN A 42 6.00 -38.82 -12.07
C ASN A 42 6.95 -37.95 -11.23
N THR A 43 8.17 -37.73 -11.73
CA THR A 43 9.15 -36.83 -11.10
C THR A 43 8.65 -35.38 -11.15
N SER A 44 8.12 -34.91 -12.28
CA SER A 44 7.59 -33.56 -12.39
C SER A 44 6.37 -33.34 -11.50
N VAL A 45 5.48 -34.33 -11.38
CA VAL A 45 4.32 -34.32 -10.47
C VAL A 45 4.80 -34.30 -9.02
N TYR A 46 5.77 -35.13 -8.64
CA TYR A 46 6.33 -35.14 -7.29
C TYR A 46 6.91 -33.78 -6.92
N PHE A 47 7.75 -33.19 -7.77
CA PHE A 47 8.33 -31.85 -7.56
C PHE A 47 7.30 -30.71 -7.73
N SER A 48 6.03 -31.02 -7.98
CA SER A 48 4.88 -30.09 -8.02
C SER A 48 3.94 -30.23 -6.83
N SER A 49 4.23 -31.09 -5.87
CA SER A 49 3.43 -31.18 -4.65
C SER A 49 3.76 -30.03 -3.70
N ASP A 50 2.81 -29.69 -2.83
CA ASP A 50 3.04 -28.71 -1.75
C ASP A 50 4.28 -29.10 -0.92
N GLU A 51 4.36 -30.39 -0.54
CA GLU A 51 5.46 -30.96 0.23
C GLU A 51 6.82 -30.78 -0.45
N SER A 52 6.87 -30.93 -1.77
CA SER A 52 8.10 -30.80 -2.53
C SER A 52 8.58 -29.36 -2.69
N CYS A 53 7.65 -28.43 -2.90
CA CYS A 53 7.95 -26.99 -2.89
C CYS A 53 8.50 -26.60 -1.52
N MET A 54 7.91 -27.11 -0.44
CA MET A 54 8.33 -26.87 0.94
C MET A 54 9.71 -27.44 1.29
N MET A 55 10.22 -28.45 0.57
CA MET A 55 11.57 -28.98 0.82
C MET A 55 12.68 -27.96 0.57
N CYS A 56 12.47 -27.04 -0.39
CA CYS A 56 13.45 -26.04 -0.81
C CYS A 56 12.99 -24.59 -0.59
N HIS A 57 11.73 -24.35 -0.23
CA HIS A 57 11.20 -23.01 0.01
C HIS A 57 11.70 -22.44 1.35
N VAL A 58 12.49 -21.38 1.27
CA VAL A 58 13.09 -20.64 2.41
C VAL A 58 12.08 -19.75 3.16
N HIS A 59 10.83 -20.20 3.39
CA HIS A 59 9.81 -19.39 4.10
C HIS A 59 8.66 -20.19 4.76
N PRO A 60 8.91 -20.90 5.87
CA PRO A 60 7.92 -21.78 6.52
C PRO A 60 6.69 -21.03 7.08
N HIS A 61 6.79 -19.75 7.36
CA HIS A 61 5.67 -18.93 7.84
C HIS A 61 4.57 -18.74 6.79
N VAL A 62 4.94 -18.64 5.51
CA VAL A 62 4.00 -18.52 4.38
C VAL A 62 3.17 -19.78 4.21
N GLU A 63 3.77 -20.95 4.47
CA GLU A 63 3.04 -22.21 4.50
C GLU A 63 2.03 -22.24 5.64
N GLY A 64 2.46 -21.81 6.84
CA GLY A 64 1.59 -21.68 8.00
C GLY A 64 0.38 -20.78 7.72
N SER A 65 0.61 -19.60 7.12
CA SER A 65 -0.47 -18.68 6.76
C SER A 65 -1.36 -19.25 5.64
N TRP A 66 -0.80 -19.93 4.64
CA TRP A 66 -1.57 -20.56 3.59
C TRP A 66 -2.48 -21.68 4.12
N LYS A 67 -1.96 -22.54 5.01
CA LYS A 67 -2.74 -23.60 5.68
C LYS A 67 -3.94 -23.06 6.46
N LEU A 68 -3.84 -21.85 6.98
CA LEU A 68 -4.91 -21.16 7.71
C LEU A 68 -5.83 -20.33 6.79
N SER A 69 -5.46 -20.14 5.52
CA SER A 69 -6.22 -19.34 4.57
C SER A 69 -7.53 -20.02 4.15
N LYS A 70 -8.43 -19.25 3.53
CA LYS A 70 -9.66 -19.78 2.93
C LYS A 70 -9.42 -20.70 1.72
N HIS A 71 -8.23 -20.70 1.14
CA HIS A 71 -7.89 -21.59 0.03
C HIS A 71 -7.58 -23.02 0.51
N VAL A 72 -7.29 -23.21 1.80
CA VAL A 72 -7.08 -24.53 2.42
C VAL A 72 -8.18 -24.85 3.43
N ASN A 73 -8.54 -23.89 4.28
CA ASN A 73 -9.46 -24.07 5.39
C ASN A 73 -10.79 -23.35 5.11
N ASN A 74 -11.65 -24.01 4.31
CA ASN A 74 -12.97 -23.52 3.95
C ASN A 74 -14.06 -24.58 4.19
N GLY A 75 -15.32 -24.14 4.11
CA GLY A 75 -16.49 -24.99 4.36
C GLY A 75 -16.80 -26.02 3.27
N SER A 76 -16.18 -25.94 2.08
CA SER A 76 -16.41 -26.91 1.00
C SER A 76 -15.48 -28.13 1.07
N GLY A 77 -14.39 -28.04 1.83
CA GLY A 77 -13.37 -29.08 1.92
C GLY A 77 -12.47 -29.18 0.68
N VAL A 78 -12.61 -28.26 -0.29
CA VAL A 78 -11.75 -28.17 -1.46
C VAL A 78 -10.49 -27.41 -1.10
N LYS A 79 -9.33 -27.98 -1.44
CA LYS A 79 -8.02 -27.38 -1.23
C LYS A 79 -7.45 -26.86 -2.55
N VAL A 80 -6.99 -25.61 -2.55
CA VAL A 80 -6.16 -25.05 -3.63
C VAL A 80 -4.70 -25.15 -3.22
N HIS A 81 -3.87 -25.75 -4.08
CA HIS A 81 -2.45 -25.96 -3.81
C HIS A 81 -1.63 -24.69 -4.03
N CYS A 82 -0.50 -24.53 -3.34
CA CYS A 82 0.35 -23.35 -3.49
C CYS A 82 0.76 -23.11 -4.95
N VAL A 83 1.07 -24.20 -5.66
CA VAL A 83 1.49 -24.17 -7.07
C VAL A 83 0.39 -23.71 -8.02
N ASP A 84 -0.88 -23.88 -7.65
CA ASP A 84 -2.00 -23.49 -8.51
C ASP A 84 -2.19 -21.97 -8.50
N CYS A 85 -1.62 -21.25 -7.52
CA CYS A 85 -1.60 -19.78 -7.48
C CYS A 85 -0.28 -19.17 -7.98
N HIS A 86 0.85 -19.88 -7.80
CA HIS A 86 2.20 -19.36 -8.07
C HIS A 86 2.82 -19.81 -9.40
N LEU A 87 2.22 -20.77 -10.09
CA LEU A 87 2.64 -21.20 -11.42
C LEU A 87 1.53 -20.97 -12.44
N PRO A 88 1.87 -20.71 -13.71
CA PRO A 88 0.87 -20.68 -14.78
C PRO A 88 -0.02 -21.94 -14.78
N PRO A 89 -1.27 -21.85 -15.22
CA PRO A 89 -2.15 -23.01 -15.33
C PRO A 89 -1.52 -24.21 -16.06
N LYS A 90 -1.80 -25.44 -15.60
CA LYS A 90 -1.21 -26.68 -16.14
C LYS A 90 -1.62 -26.98 -17.58
N ASN A 91 -2.75 -26.42 -18.04
CA ASN A 91 -3.20 -26.50 -19.43
C ASN A 91 -2.23 -25.77 -20.39
N ASP A 92 -1.51 -24.74 -19.91
CA ASP A 92 -0.37 -24.12 -20.59
C ASP A 92 0.93 -24.84 -20.22
N THR A 93 1.05 -26.06 -20.76
CA THR A 93 2.13 -26.99 -20.44
C THR A 93 3.53 -26.35 -20.55
N TRP A 94 3.81 -25.63 -21.64
CA TRP A 94 5.14 -25.07 -21.86
C TRP A 94 5.47 -23.96 -20.86
N ASN A 95 4.55 -23.03 -20.61
CA ASN A 95 4.79 -21.95 -19.66
C ASN A 95 4.83 -22.47 -18.22
N HIS A 96 3.95 -23.41 -17.86
CA HIS A 96 3.94 -24.04 -16.54
C HIS A 96 5.28 -24.71 -16.23
N TYR A 97 5.73 -25.64 -17.06
CA TYR A 97 6.96 -26.39 -16.79
C TYR A 97 8.22 -25.53 -16.93
N THR A 98 8.22 -24.52 -17.80
CA THR A 98 9.34 -23.57 -17.91
C THR A 98 9.44 -22.67 -16.66
N ALA A 99 8.32 -22.12 -16.20
CA ALA A 99 8.26 -21.32 -14.97
C ALA A 99 8.68 -22.16 -13.77
N LYS A 100 8.17 -23.40 -13.68
CA LYS A 100 8.55 -24.37 -12.65
C LYS A 100 10.05 -24.65 -12.62
N ALA A 101 10.65 -24.98 -13.76
CA ALA A 101 12.07 -25.27 -13.84
C ALA A 101 12.91 -24.05 -13.41
N LYS A 102 12.52 -22.86 -13.86
CA LYS A 102 13.19 -21.60 -13.51
C LYS A 102 13.09 -21.28 -12.02
N LEU A 103 11.89 -21.40 -11.44
CA LEU A 103 11.66 -21.15 -10.01
C LEU A 103 12.36 -22.19 -9.15
N GLY A 104 12.23 -23.48 -9.48
CA GLY A 104 12.91 -24.56 -8.75
C GLY A 104 14.44 -24.40 -8.73
N LEU A 105 15.06 -23.99 -9.86
CA LEU A 105 16.50 -23.67 -9.88
C LEU A 105 16.85 -22.48 -8.99
N LYS A 106 16.02 -21.43 -9.00
CA LYS A 106 16.19 -20.25 -8.16
C LYS A 106 16.03 -20.58 -6.67
N ASP A 107 15.08 -21.43 -6.32
CA ASP A 107 14.77 -21.81 -4.94
C ASP A 107 15.86 -22.72 -4.38
N VAL A 108 16.32 -23.71 -5.16
CA VAL A 108 17.49 -24.53 -4.78
C VAL A 108 18.73 -23.66 -4.58
N TRP A 109 18.99 -22.73 -5.49
CA TRP A 109 20.12 -21.81 -5.34
C TRP A 109 19.96 -20.93 -4.09
N SER A 110 18.77 -20.39 -3.85
CA SER A 110 18.50 -19.54 -2.68
C SER A 110 18.63 -20.32 -1.38
N PHE A 111 18.06 -21.53 -1.30
CA PHE A 111 18.19 -22.44 -0.17
C PHE A 111 19.65 -22.79 0.13
N MET A 112 20.48 -22.97 -0.90
CA MET A 112 21.89 -23.30 -0.73
C MET A 112 22.78 -22.10 -0.38
N THR A 113 22.35 -20.86 -0.66
CA THR A 113 23.23 -19.67 -0.61
C THR A 113 22.73 -18.53 0.27
N LYS A 114 21.50 -18.59 0.79
CA LYS A 114 20.86 -17.53 1.56
C LYS A 114 20.12 -18.07 2.77
N ASP A 115 20.05 -17.28 3.84
CA ASP A 115 19.16 -17.58 4.96
C ASP A 115 17.76 -17.00 4.70
N SER A 116 16.74 -17.81 4.97
CA SER A 116 15.33 -17.40 5.02
C SER A 116 15.07 -16.19 5.93
N ALA A 117 15.85 -16.05 6.99
CA ALA A 117 15.73 -14.96 7.96
C ALA A 117 16.22 -13.60 7.41
N ASP A 118 17.04 -13.61 6.35
CA ASP A 118 17.59 -12.39 5.75
C ASP A 118 16.60 -11.68 4.81
N PHE A 119 15.46 -12.32 4.51
CA PHE A 119 14.46 -11.77 3.61
C PHE A 119 13.41 -10.96 4.39
N ASP A 120 13.14 -9.76 3.90
CA ASP A 120 12.00 -8.95 4.34
C ASP A 120 10.71 -9.47 3.65
N TRP A 121 10.05 -10.42 4.31
CA TRP A 121 8.85 -11.06 3.79
C TRP A 121 7.64 -10.11 3.76
N ASP A 122 7.61 -9.12 4.64
CA ASP A 122 6.54 -8.13 4.67
C ASP A 122 6.58 -7.27 3.40
N VAL A 123 7.77 -6.79 2.98
CA VAL A 123 7.94 -6.09 1.69
C VAL A 123 7.63 -7.00 0.50
N LYS A 124 8.00 -8.29 0.55
CA LYS A 124 7.69 -9.24 -0.54
C LYS A 124 6.19 -9.48 -0.71
N SER A 125 5.40 -9.26 0.33
CA SER A 125 3.94 -9.37 0.29
C SER A 125 3.25 -8.12 -0.30
N GLU A 126 3.96 -7.02 -0.50
CA GLU A 126 3.40 -5.83 -1.17
C GLU A 126 3.03 -6.13 -2.62
N LEU A 127 2.00 -5.42 -3.10
CA LEU A 127 1.44 -5.63 -4.44
C LEU A 127 2.54 -5.59 -5.53
N ASP A 128 3.40 -4.56 -5.51
CA ASP A 128 4.47 -4.37 -6.51
C ASP A 128 5.49 -5.52 -6.56
N HIS A 129 5.57 -6.32 -5.50
CA HIS A 129 6.41 -7.51 -5.42
C HIS A 129 5.62 -8.78 -5.71
N ALA A 130 4.43 -8.93 -5.12
CA ALA A 130 3.57 -10.10 -5.24
C ALA A 130 3.09 -10.36 -6.68
N VAL A 131 2.76 -9.31 -7.45
CA VAL A 131 2.30 -9.40 -8.86
C VAL A 131 3.28 -10.10 -9.79
N LYS A 132 4.57 -10.18 -9.40
CA LYS A 132 5.62 -10.86 -10.17
C LYS A 132 5.61 -12.37 -9.99
N TYR A 133 4.94 -12.88 -8.94
CA TYR A 133 4.98 -14.28 -8.52
C TYR A 133 3.60 -14.94 -8.53
N ILE A 134 2.54 -14.19 -8.87
CA ILE A 134 1.17 -14.68 -8.90
C ILE A 134 0.62 -14.37 -10.31
N PRO A 135 0.71 -15.32 -11.26
CA PRO A 135 0.18 -15.10 -12.60
C PRO A 135 -1.34 -14.99 -12.54
N ASN A 136 -1.88 -13.93 -13.12
CA ASN A 136 -3.32 -13.62 -13.13
C ASN A 136 -4.17 -14.78 -13.72
N GLU A 137 -3.66 -15.48 -14.74
CA GLU A 137 -4.33 -16.65 -15.34
C GLU A 137 -4.53 -17.81 -14.36
N SER A 138 -3.63 -17.96 -13.37
CA SER A 138 -3.75 -19.01 -12.35
C SER A 138 -4.96 -18.74 -11.44
N CYS A 139 -5.24 -17.47 -11.12
CA CYS A 139 -6.46 -17.10 -10.43
C CYS A 139 -7.70 -17.43 -11.28
N LYS A 140 -7.68 -17.07 -12.58
CA LYS A 140 -8.81 -17.29 -13.51
C LYS A 140 -9.11 -18.76 -13.78
N GLU A 141 -8.10 -19.63 -13.77
CA GLU A 141 -8.29 -21.07 -13.96
C GLU A 141 -9.22 -21.68 -12.91
N CYS A 142 -9.13 -21.23 -11.65
CA CYS A 142 -10.02 -21.65 -10.57
C CYS A 142 -11.27 -20.75 -10.45
N HIS A 143 -11.12 -19.44 -10.65
CA HIS A 143 -12.20 -18.44 -10.54
C HIS A 143 -12.86 -18.17 -11.89
N GLN A 144 -13.36 -19.24 -12.53
CA GLN A 144 -13.98 -19.15 -13.86
C GLN A 144 -15.33 -18.41 -13.86
N ASN A 145 -16.05 -18.45 -12.74
CA ASN A 145 -17.26 -17.67 -12.53
C ASN A 145 -17.00 -16.54 -11.53
N LEU A 146 -16.80 -15.32 -12.04
CA LEU A 146 -16.64 -14.11 -11.22
C LEU A 146 -17.97 -13.60 -10.63
N PHE A 147 -19.11 -14.14 -11.06
CA PHE A 147 -20.44 -13.74 -10.59
C PHE A 147 -21.21 -14.94 -10.00
N PRO A 148 -20.68 -15.59 -8.94
CA PRO A 148 -21.37 -16.70 -8.29
C PRO A 148 -22.60 -16.23 -7.51
N GLU A 149 -23.51 -17.15 -7.23
CA GLU A 149 -24.65 -16.89 -6.35
C GLU A 149 -24.17 -16.44 -4.96
N GLY A 150 -24.72 -15.35 -4.44
CA GLY A 150 -24.36 -14.77 -3.14
C GLY A 150 -23.28 -13.69 -3.16
N ILE A 151 -22.75 -13.32 -4.34
CA ILE A 151 -21.90 -12.12 -4.47
C ILE A 151 -22.67 -10.84 -4.12
N THR A 152 -22.01 -9.91 -3.43
CA THR A 152 -22.62 -8.61 -3.09
C THR A 152 -22.68 -7.70 -4.32
N ASN A 153 -23.56 -6.70 -4.32
CA ASN A 153 -23.62 -5.68 -5.39
C ASN A 153 -22.27 -4.97 -5.58
N ASP A 154 -21.56 -4.69 -4.49
CA ASP A 154 -20.22 -4.09 -4.52
C ASP A 154 -19.20 -5.03 -5.19
N GLY A 155 -19.28 -6.33 -4.88
CA GLY A 155 -18.45 -7.35 -5.52
C GLY A 155 -18.72 -7.47 -7.02
N ILE A 156 -20.00 -7.40 -7.44
CA ILE A 156 -20.37 -7.37 -8.86
C ILE A 156 -19.76 -6.15 -9.54
N THR A 157 -19.90 -4.97 -8.92
CA THR A 157 -19.39 -3.70 -9.47
C THR A 157 -17.87 -3.77 -9.64
N ALA A 158 -17.15 -4.29 -8.63
CA ALA A 158 -15.70 -4.45 -8.70
C ALA A 158 -15.26 -5.44 -9.80
N HIS A 159 -15.95 -6.57 -9.95
CA HIS A 159 -15.62 -7.55 -10.98
C HIS A 159 -15.96 -7.08 -12.40
N LEU A 160 -17.05 -6.32 -12.59
CA LEU A 160 -17.33 -5.68 -13.87
C LEU A 160 -16.26 -4.64 -14.22
N TYR A 161 -15.87 -3.80 -13.25
CA TYR A 161 -14.80 -2.83 -13.45
C TYR A 161 -13.50 -3.52 -13.86
N TYR A 162 -13.14 -4.62 -13.20
CA TYR A 162 -11.99 -5.44 -13.57
C TYR A 162 -12.10 -5.96 -15.01
N ASP A 163 -13.21 -6.58 -15.39
CA ASP A 163 -13.41 -7.16 -16.74
C ASP A 163 -13.25 -6.10 -17.84
N GLU A 164 -13.79 -4.90 -17.60
CA GLU A 164 -13.71 -3.77 -18.53
C GLU A 164 -12.31 -3.13 -18.60
N ASN A 165 -11.50 -3.23 -17.54
CA ASN A 165 -10.26 -2.46 -17.39
C ASN A 165 -8.98 -3.29 -17.23
N GLU A 166 -9.06 -4.62 -17.14
CA GLU A 166 -7.91 -5.51 -16.89
C GLU A 166 -6.70 -5.14 -17.76
N LYS A 167 -6.90 -5.10 -19.09
CA LYS A 167 -5.82 -4.82 -20.04
C LYS A 167 -5.45 -3.35 -20.13
N LYS A 168 -6.43 -2.46 -19.97
CA LYS A 168 -6.24 -1.02 -20.09
C LYS A 168 -5.38 -0.49 -18.94
N LEU A 169 -5.63 -1.04 -17.75
CA LEU A 169 -4.99 -0.61 -16.53
C LEU A 169 -3.93 -1.62 -16.08
N ASP A 170 -3.78 -2.81 -16.65
CA ASP A 170 -2.89 -3.86 -16.11
C ASP A 170 -3.30 -4.20 -14.66
N LEU A 171 -4.59 -4.51 -14.46
CA LEU A 171 -5.13 -4.97 -13.18
C LEU A 171 -4.95 -6.48 -13.04
N GLN A 172 -4.53 -6.93 -11.87
CA GLN A 172 -4.47 -8.33 -11.51
C GLN A 172 -5.49 -8.64 -10.41
N CYS A 173 -5.90 -9.90 -10.26
CA CYS A 173 -6.82 -10.29 -9.17
C CYS A 173 -6.29 -9.84 -7.79
N ILE A 174 -4.98 -9.95 -7.56
CA ILE A 174 -4.36 -9.53 -6.30
C ILE A 174 -4.26 -8.01 -6.12
N SER A 175 -4.50 -7.21 -7.16
CA SER A 175 -4.63 -5.75 -7.03
C SER A 175 -5.78 -5.39 -6.08
N CYS A 176 -6.83 -6.21 -6.04
CA CYS A 176 -7.96 -6.06 -5.13
C CYS A 176 -7.95 -7.10 -3.98
N HIS A 177 -7.28 -8.24 -4.17
CA HIS A 177 -7.22 -9.34 -3.21
C HIS A 177 -5.79 -9.65 -2.76
N LEU A 178 -5.10 -8.67 -2.17
CA LEU A 178 -3.66 -8.78 -1.84
C LEU A 178 -3.34 -9.99 -0.93
N ASP A 179 -4.17 -10.26 0.07
CA ASP A 179 -3.99 -11.36 1.01
C ASP A 179 -4.59 -12.70 0.52
N ALA A 180 -5.01 -12.78 -0.75
CA ALA A 180 -5.57 -14.01 -1.30
C ALA A 180 -4.60 -15.18 -1.16
N GLY A 181 -5.03 -16.23 -0.47
CA GLY A 181 -4.24 -17.44 -0.27
C GLY A 181 -3.39 -17.46 0.99
N HIS A 182 -3.31 -16.36 1.75
CA HIS A 182 -2.55 -16.31 3.01
C HIS A 182 -3.39 -15.72 4.15
N TYR A 183 -3.36 -16.39 5.30
CA TYR A 183 -4.00 -15.88 6.52
C TYR A 183 -3.13 -14.80 7.17
N ASN A 184 -3.72 -13.63 7.42
CA ASN A 184 -3.11 -12.57 8.20
C ASN A 184 -3.69 -12.57 9.62
N PRO A 185 -2.97 -13.06 10.65
CA PRO A 185 -3.44 -13.05 12.04
C PRO A 185 -3.56 -11.64 12.63
N ASN A 186 -2.84 -10.67 12.05
CA ASN A 186 -2.79 -9.29 12.49
C ASN A 186 -3.79 -8.39 11.76
N TYR A 187 -4.68 -8.97 10.94
CA TYR A 187 -5.76 -8.23 10.30
C TYR A 187 -6.76 -7.80 11.38
N ASN A 188 -6.54 -6.60 11.90
CA ASN A 188 -7.35 -6.02 12.96
C ASN A 188 -8.19 -4.89 12.36
N HIS A 189 -9.31 -5.26 11.76
CA HIS A 189 -10.29 -4.27 11.39
C HIS A 189 -10.90 -3.70 12.67
N SER A 190 -10.56 -2.45 12.97
CA SER A 190 -11.23 -1.74 14.06
C SER A 190 -12.65 -1.48 13.56
N LYS A 191 -13.65 -2.17 14.15
CA LYS A 191 -15.04 -1.77 13.94
C LYS A 191 -15.12 -0.27 14.22
N LEU A 192 -15.79 0.47 13.34
CA LEU A 192 -16.14 1.89 13.52
C LEU A 192 -16.94 2.03 14.84
N THR A 193 -16.25 2.14 15.96
CA THR A 193 -16.82 2.23 17.30
C THR A 193 -16.78 3.70 17.70
N GLY A 194 -17.86 4.20 18.30
CA GLY A 194 -17.98 5.62 18.67
C GLY A 194 -18.48 6.57 17.56
N ILE A 195 -18.76 6.08 16.35
CA ILE A 195 -19.44 6.85 15.30
C ILE A 195 -20.96 6.66 15.42
N PRO A 196 -21.74 7.74 15.68
CA PRO A 196 -23.20 7.67 15.68
C PRO A 196 -23.72 7.13 14.34
N GLY A 197 -24.47 6.02 14.37
CA GLY A 197 -25.16 5.48 13.20
C GLY A 197 -24.42 4.43 12.36
N MET A 198 -23.19 4.04 12.70
CA MET A 198 -22.44 2.97 11.98
C MET A 198 -22.17 1.70 12.78
N ALA A 199 -22.39 1.71 14.10
CA ALA A 199 -22.46 0.48 14.85
C ALA A 199 -23.78 -0.23 14.54
N SER A 200 -23.72 -1.43 13.96
CA SER A 200 -24.85 -2.37 13.92
C SER A 200 -25.19 -2.79 15.36
N GLY A 201 -25.95 -1.94 16.03
CA GLY A 201 -26.20 -2.00 17.46
C GLY A 201 -26.13 -0.60 18.05
N SER A 202 -27.31 0.00 18.17
CA SER A 202 -27.64 1.25 18.86
C SER A 202 -27.19 1.26 20.33
N SER A 203 -25.89 1.25 20.58
CA SER A 203 -25.35 1.57 21.90
C SER A 203 -25.32 3.09 21.98
N ALA A 204 -26.11 3.68 22.89
CA ALA A 204 -26.05 5.10 23.18
C ALA A 204 -24.59 5.48 23.46
N VAL A 205 -24.07 6.43 22.70
CA VAL A 205 -22.70 6.90 22.89
C VAL A 205 -22.66 7.68 24.20
N ASP A 206 -21.76 7.30 25.12
CA ASP A 206 -21.60 8.02 26.38
C ASP A 206 -20.93 9.38 26.10
N THR A 207 -21.75 10.42 26.02
CA THR A 207 -21.30 11.79 25.77
C THR A 207 -20.80 12.49 27.03
N SER A 208 -20.75 11.83 28.19
CA SER A 208 -20.28 12.46 29.43
C SER A 208 -18.79 12.84 29.37
N LEU A 209 -18.02 12.14 28.54
CA LEU A 209 -16.60 12.38 28.32
C LEU A 209 -16.33 13.44 27.25
N TYR A 210 -17.36 14.02 26.64
CA TYR A 210 -17.18 14.91 25.49
C TYR A 210 -16.82 16.32 25.94
N PHE A 211 -15.82 16.91 25.30
CA PHE A 211 -15.48 18.30 25.51
C PHE A 211 -16.63 19.19 25.05
N LYS A 212 -16.94 20.22 25.83
CA LYS A 212 -18.02 21.18 25.53
C LYS A 212 -17.51 22.40 24.79
N GLU A 213 -16.30 22.82 25.12
CA GLU A 213 -15.67 24.04 24.61
C GLU A 213 -14.27 23.70 24.11
N PRO A 214 -13.75 24.46 23.13
CA PRO A 214 -12.39 24.28 22.66
C PRO A 214 -11.39 24.88 23.65
N ALA A 215 -10.11 24.52 23.51
CA ALA A 215 -9.06 25.06 24.36
C ALA A 215 -8.93 26.58 24.18
N GLN A 216 -8.74 27.29 25.29
CA GLN A 216 -8.46 28.73 25.27
C GLN A 216 -6.95 28.95 25.12
N VAL A 217 -6.53 29.69 24.09
CA VAL A 217 -5.13 29.99 23.82
C VAL A 217 -4.88 31.45 24.14
N THR A 218 -4.19 31.71 25.26
CA THR A 218 -3.96 33.08 25.78
C THR A 218 -2.54 33.59 25.54
N SER A 219 -1.64 32.74 25.09
CA SER A 219 -0.23 33.04 24.87
C SER A 219 0.34 32.14 23.78
N PHE A 220 1.43 32.55 23.14
CA PHE A 220 2.13 31.73 22.16
C PHE A 220 2.96 30.63 22.82
N ALA A 221 2.30 29.54 23.23
CA ALA A 221 2.89 28.37 23.87
C ALA A 221 2.14 27.10 23.48
N ASP A 222 2.80 25.94 23.63
CA ASP A 222 2.16 24.64 23.43
C ASP A 222 0.83 24.55 24.19
N TYR A 223 -0.18 23.97 23.55
CA TYR A 223 -1.49 23.75 24.17
C TYR A 223 -2.07 22.40 23.75
N VAL A 224 -3.05 21.92 24.50
CA VAL A 224 -3.82 20.73 24.15
C VAL A 224 -5.17 21.20 23.65
N GLU A 225 -5.43 21.04 22.36
CA GLU A 225 -6.73 21.34 21.78
C GLU A 225 -7.76 20.29 22.20
N GLN A 226 -8.99 20.74 22.44
CA GLN A 226 -10.15 19.92 22.75
C GLN A 226 -11.16 20.10 21.63
N ILE A 227 -11.63 19.00 21.02
CA ILE A 227 -12.61 19.09 19.94
C ILE A 227 -14.03 19.06 20.53
N PRO A 228 -14.82 20.15 20.43
CA PRO A 228 -16.15 20.19 21.02
C PRO A 228 -17.12 19.16 20.42
N GLY A 229 -17.83 18.47 21.29
CA GLY A 229 -18.76 17.40 20.94
C GLY A 229 -18.08 16.06 20.64
N THR A 230 -16.83 15.88 21.06
CA THR A 230 -16.09 14.61 20.96
C THR A 230 -15.23 14.41 22.23
N PRO A 231 -14.75 13.19 22.52
CA PRO A 231 -13.82 12.93 23.62
C PRO A 231 -12.36 13.15 23.20
N VAL A 232 -12.11 13.67 22.00
CA VAL A 232 -10.77 13.73 21.39
C VAL A 232 -10.10 15.06 21.71
N SER A 233 -8.85 14.96 22.14
CA SER A 233 -7.93 16.08 22.35
C SER A 233 -6.57 15.76 21.75
N PHE A 234 -5.82 16.77 21.32
CA PHE A 234 -4.51 16.58 20.69
C PHE A 234 -3.57 17.76 20.99
N LYS A 235 -2.27 17.50 20.99
CA LYS A 235 -1.26 18.51 21.32
C LYS A 235 -0.92 19.37 20.10
N MET A 236 -0.92 20.68 20.31
CA MET A 236 -0.42 21.70 19.37
C MET A 236 0.86 22.30 19.93
N VAL A 237 1.88 22.40 19.09
CA VAL A 237 3.22 22.89 19.41
C VAL A 237 3.40 24.29 18.85
N ALA A 238 3.92 25.22 19.67
CA ALA A 238 4.20 26.59 19.25
C ALA A 238 5.51 26.68 18.48
N VAL A 239 5.44 26.99 17.18
CA VAL A 239 6.60 27.09 16.28
C VAL A 239 6.93 28.56 16.04
N PRO A 240 8.05 29.10 16.57
CA PRO A 240 8.29 30.55 16.72
C PRO A 240 8.46 31.36 15.43
N GLY A 241 8.42 30.72 14.26
CA GLY A 241 8.70 31.37 13.00
C GLY A 241 10.15 31.86 12.89
N GLY A 242 10.52 32.37 11.73
CA GLY A 242 11.86 32.88 11.45
C GLY A 242 12.33 32.60 10.04
N THR A 243 13.58 32.94 9.76
CA THR A 243 14.20 32.73 8.46
C THR A 243 15.08 31.48 8.47
N PHE A 244 14.92 30.62 7.48
CA PHE A 244 15.75 29.42 7.29
C PHE A 244 16.11 29.23 5.82
N LYS A 245 17.09 28.34 5.56
CA LYS A 245 17.44 27.91 4.20
C LYS A 245 16.56 26.73 3.80
N MET A 246 15.65 26.96 2.86
CA MET A 246 14.78 25.94 2.28
C MET A 246 15.48 25.26 1.11
N GLY A 247 15.33 23.94 1.01
CA GLY A 247 15.92 23.11 -0.04
C GLY A 247 17.27 22.49 0.32
N SER A 248 17.92 21.90 -0.66
CA SER A 248 19.20 21.21 -0.49
C SER A 248 20.19 21.56 -1.59
N THR A 249 21.48 21.45 -1.27
CA THR A 249 22.55 21.69 -2.25
C THR A 249 22.90 20.40 -2.98
N SER A 250 23.50 20.50 -4.16
CA SER A 250 24.00 19.34 -4.92
C SER A 250 25.09 18.52 -4.20
N LYS A 251 25.65 19.04 -3.11
CA LYS A 251 26.60 18.31 -2.24
C LYS A 251 25.91 17.43 -1.21
N GLU A 252 24.63 17.69 -0.93
CA GLU A 252 23.84 16.87 -0.03
C GLU A 252 23.60 15.48 -0.66
N PRO A 253 23.86 14.38 0.07
CA PRO A 253 23.56 13.05 -0.44
C PRO A 253 22.10 12.88 -0.85
N PHE A 254 21.87 12.28 -2.02
CA PHE A 254 20.54 12.01 -2.57
C PHE A 254 19.70 13.25 -2.89
N HIS A 255 20.34 14.42 -3.04
CA HIS A 255 19.72 15.64 -3.56
C HIS A 255 18.95 15.38 -4.86
N LYS A 256 17.73 15.91 -4.94
CA LYS A 256 16.91 15.93 -6.16
C LYS A 256 16.87 17.34 -6.77
N PRO A 257 16.82 17.47 -8.11
CA PRO A 257 16.90 18.79 -8.77
C PRO A 257 15.80 19.80 -8.37
N ASP A 258 14.62 19.31 -8.02
CA ASP A 258 13.46 20.09 -7.57
C ASP A 258 13.58 20.61 -6.12
N GLU A 259 14.66 20.26 -5.42
CA GLU A 259 15.02 20.78 -4.10
C GLU A 259 15.94 22.01 -4.19
N ALA A 260 16.26 22.46 -5.41
CA ALA A 260 17.12 23.59 -5.70
C ALA A 260 16.37 24.72 -6.45
N PRO A 261 16.89 25.96 -6.39
CA PRO A 261 18.01 26.41 -5.57
C PRO A 261 17.66 26.51 -4.09
N VAL A 262 18.68 26.44 -3.23
CA VAL A 262 18.51 26.80 -1.82
C VAL A 262 18.20 28.29 -1.74
N ARG A 263 17.14 28.65 -1.00
CA ARG A 263 16.71 30.05 -0.81
C ARG A 263 16.38 30.36 0.64
N ASN A 264 16.47 31.62 1.02
CA ASN A 264 16.04 32.07 2.34
C ASN A 264 14.51 32.19 2.36
N VAL A 265 13.87 31.51 3.30
CA VAL A 265 12.43 31.58 3.49
C VAL A 265 12.14 32.04 4.89
N THR A 266 11.31 33.09 5.01
CA THR A 266 10.80 33.56 6.29
C THR A 266 9.39 33.04 6.49
N VAL A 267 9.19 32.27 7.56
CA VAL A 267 7.87 31.81 7.99
C VAL A 267 7.41 32.58 9.22
N SER A 268 6.14 32.99 9.26
CA SER A 268 5.54 33.59 10.45
C SER A 268 5.38 32.57 11.58
N PRO A 269 5.22 32.96 12.85
CA PRO A 269 4.91 32.02 13.93
C PRO A 269 3.58 31.32 13.69
N PHE A 270 3.50 30.02 14.02
CA PHE A 270 2.29 29.21 13.90
C PHE A 270 2.26 28.11 14.94
N PHE A 271 1.10 27.48 15.12
CA PHE A 271 0.99 26.24 15.89
C PHE A 271 0.92 25.04 14.94
N MET A 272 1.55 23.93 15.28
CA MET A 272 1.50 22.69 14.50
C MET A 272 1.17 21.49 15.40
N ALA A 273 0.33 20.57 14.94
CA ALA A 273 0.03 19.36 15.70
C ALA A 273 1.30 18.53 15.94
N GLU A 274 1.48 18.02 17.17
CA GLU A 274 2.67 17.25 17.57
C GLU A 274 2.90 16.04 16.65
N VAL A 275 1.80 15.40 16.25
CA VAL A 275 1.74 14.19 15.43
C VAL A 275 0.82 14.42 14.23
N GLU A 276 0.87 13.52 13.26
CA GLU A 276 -0.10 13.46 12.18
C GLU A 276 -1.53 13.32 12.72
N VAL A 277 -2.54 13.72 11.95
CA VAL A 277 -3.95 13.52 12.33
C VAL A 277 -4.20 12.04 12.54
N THR A 278 -4.67 11.68 13.73
CA THR A 278 -4.88 10.28 14.12
C THR A 278 -6.22 9.75 13.64
N TRP A 279 -6.40 8.43 13.61
CA TRP A 279 -7.69 7.82 13.30
C TRP A 279 -8.80 8.28 14.24
N ASP A 280 -8.53 8.46 15.53
CA ASP A 280 -9.54 8.96 16.49
C ASP A 280 -10.04 10.38 16.14
N GLN A 281 -9.12 11.24 15.71
CA GLN A 281 -9.45 12.58 15.21
C GLN A 281 -10.28 12.48 13.92
N TYR A 282 -9.82 11.68 12.95
CA TYR A 282 -10.49 11.56 11.66
C TYR A 282 -11.87 10.91 11.77
N TRP A 283 -12.04 9.89 12.61
CA TRP A 283 -13.34 9.26 12.85
C TRP A 283 -14.32 10.19 13.57
N SER A 284 -13.82 11.09 14.42
CA SER A 284 -14.64 12.15 15.01
C SER A 284 -15.16 13.14 13.96
N PHE A 285 -14.33 13.49 12.97
CA PHE A 285 -14.75 14.27 11.82
C PHE A 285 -15.80 13.50 11.02
N TYR A 286 -15.47 12.29 10.57
CA TYR A 286 -16.33 11.46 9.74
C TYR A 286 -17.70 11.22 10.40
N GLY A 287 -17.73 10.85 11.68
CA GLY A 287 -18.98 10.58 12.39
C GLY A 287 -19.87 11.81 12.57
N ASN A 288 -19.30 13.01 12.67
CA ASN A 288 -20.08 14.25 12.76
C ASN A 288 -20.60 14.71 11.39
N THR A 289 -19.85 14.47 10.31
CA THR A 289 -20.13 15.08 8.99
C THR A 289 -20.74 14.11 7.98
N MET A 290 -20.62 12.79 8.17
CA MET A 290 -21.04 11.80 7.16
C MET A 290 -22.52 11.88 6.79
N SER A 291 -23.37 12.40 7.69
CA SER A 291 -24.81 12.56 7.49
C SER A 291 -25.22 13.98 7.09
N GLU A 292 -24.30 14.95 7.17
CA GLU A 292 -24.59 16.33 6.80
C GLU A 292 -24.98 16.41 5.31
N GLY A 293 -26.11 17.07 5.03
CA GLY A 293 -26.64 17.20 3.67
C GLY A 293 -27.35 15.97 3.12
N ARG A 294 -27.42 14.85 3.85
CA ARG A 294 -28.22 13.69 3.44
C ARG A 294 -29.70 13.92 3.68
N THR A 295 -30.53 13.47 2.75
CA THR A 295 -31.97 13.33 2.97
C THR A 295 -32.20 12.35 4.14
N PRO A 296 -32.98 12.73 5.17
CA PRO A 296 -33.26 11.86 6.30
C PRO A 296 -33.80 10.50 5.85
N THR A 297 -33.43 9.43 6.55
CA THR A 297 -33.76 8.06 6.11
C THR A 297 -35.27 7.86 6.03
N GLU A 298 -36.05 8.51 6.90
CA GLU A 298 -37.51 8.49 6.87
C GLU A 298 -38.07 9.09 5.58
N THR A 299 -37.49 10.19 5.11
CA THR A 299 -37.84 10.84 3.84
C THR A 299 -37.40 9.99 2.65
N VAL A 300 -36.23 9.33 2.73
CA VAL A 300 -35.78 8.36 1.71
C VAL A 300 -36.76 7.18 1.63
N TYR A 301 -37.19 6.60 2.75
CA TYR A 301 -38.15 5.50 2.77
C TYR A 301 -39.53 5.92 2.23
N ALA A 302 -40.00 7.13 2.57
CA ALA A 302 -41.23 7.67 2.01
C ALA A 302 -41.13 7.87 0.49
N ASN A 303 -39.99 8.38 0.00
CA ASN A 303 -39.74 8.57 -1.44
C ASN A 303 -39.56 7.26 -2.20
N ASN A 304 -38.97 6.22 -1.58
CA ASN A 304 -38.85 4.88 -2.17
C ASN A 304 -40.21 4.20 -2.42
N SER A 305 -41.27 4.70 -1.78
CA SER A 305 -42.64 4.23 -2.02
C SER A 305 -43.33 4.98 -3.16
N ASN A 306 -42.69 5.99 -3.75
CA ASN A 306 -43.20 6.74 -4.89
C ASN A 306 -42.78 6.05 -6.21
N PRO A 307 -43.73 5.61 -7.06
CA PRO A 307 -43.43 4.97 -8.33
C PRO A 307 -42.74 5.89 -9.35
N ASP A 308 -42.72 7.22 -9.13
CA ASP A 308 -42.08 8.20 -10.02
C ASP A 308 -40.59 8.47 -9.70
N VAL A 309 -40.01 7.76 -8.72
CA VAL A 309 -38.59 7.89 -8.36
C VAL A 309 -37.77 6.80 -9.05
N ASP A 310 -36.97 7.19 -10.04
CA ASP A 310 -36.14 6.26 -10.81
C ASP A 310 -34.84 5.83 -10.08
N ALA A 311 -34.27 6.71 -9.24
CA ALA A 311 -33.06 6.43 -8.45
C ALA A 311 -32.87 7.40 -7.27
N ILE A 312 -32.15 6.94 -6.25
CA ILE A 312 -31.65 7.77 -5.13
C ILE A 312 -30.13 7.67 -5.12
N SER A 313 -29.45 8.80 -5.28
CA SER A 313 -27.99 8.88 -5.17
C SER A 313 -27.56 9.12 -3.72
N GLY A 314 -26.35 8.68 -3.39
CA GLY A 314 -25.73 8.90 -2.09
C GLY A 314 -24.22 9.08 -2.23
N PRO A 315 -23.55 9.55 -1.18
CA PRO A 315 -22.09 9.67 -1.21
C PRO A 315 -21.45 8.31 -1.40
N THR A 316 -20.44 8.28 -2.24
CA THR A 316 -19.60 7.12 -2.52
C THR A 316 -18.97 6.61 -1.21
N PRO A 317 -19.32 5.40 -0.71
CA PRO A 317 -18.66 4.83 0.45
C PRO A 317 -17.19 4.53 0.10
N PRO A 318 -16.27 4.50 1.08
CA PRO A 318 -14.89 4.10 0.79
C PRO A 318 -14.87 2.70 0.18
N PHE A 319 -14.15 2.55 -0.93
CA PHE A 319 -13.88 1.24 -1.50
C PHE A 319 -12.75 0.58 -0.72
N GLY A 320 -13.04 -0.54 -0.04
CA GLY A 320 -12.16 -1.12 0.96
C GLY A 320 -12.18 -0.36 2.28
N PHE A 321 -11.37 -0.82 3.23
CA PHE A 321 -11.28 -0.20 4.56
C PHE A 321 -10.13 0.82 4.59
N PRO A 322 -10.40 2.10 4.88
CA PRO A 322 -9.35 3.13 4.90
C PRO A 322 -8.21 2.85 5.89
N ASP A 323 -8.48 2.16 7.01
CA ASP A 323 -7.48 1.78 8.02
C ASP A 323 -6.57 0.61 7.58
N GLN A 324 -6.84 0.02 6.41
CA GLN A 324 -6.10 -1.11 5.82
C GLN A 324 -6.03 -2.34 6.76
N GLY A 325 -6.91 -2.43 7.76
CA GLY A 325 -6.87 -3.46 8.80
C GLY A 325 -5.66 -3.38 9.74
N TRP A 326 -4.97 -2.24 9.81
CA TRP A 326 -3.81 -2.02 10.68
C TRP A 326 -4.17 -1.52 12.08
N GLY A 327 -5.43 -1.14 12.29
CA GLY A 327 -5.94 -0.58 13.54
C GLY A 327 -6.11 0.95 13.50
N GLY A 328 -7.03 1.46 14.34
CA GLY A 328 -7.29 2.88 14.55
C GLY A 328 -6.49 3.49 15.71
N GLY A 329 -7.11 4.38 16.50
CA GLY A 329 -6.49 5.01 17.67
C GLY A 329 -5.55 6.15 17.28
N ASP A 330 -4.40 6.19 17.96
CA ASP A 330 -3.33 7.18 17.77
C ASP A 330 -2.47 6.94 16.52
N ARG A 331 -2.77 5.90 15.74
CA ARG A 331 -2.16 5.69 14.42
C ARG A 331 -2.56 6.83 13.48
N PRO A 332 -1.66 7.23 12.56
CA PRO A 332 -1.99 8.26 11.57
C PRO A 332 -3.16 7.78 10.70
N ALA A 333 -4.12 8.67 10.48
CA ALA A 333 -5.17 8.44 9.50
C ALA A 333 -4.53 8.41 8.10
N ILE A 334 -4.83 7.35 7.34
CA ILE A 334 -4.25 7.11 6.01
C ILE A 334 -5.30 6.91 4.92
N THR A 335 -4.89 7.08 3.67
CA THR A 335 -5.70 6.88 2.44
C THR A 335 -6.71 7.98 2.10
N MET A 336 -6.76 9.10 2.81
CA MET A 336 -7.62 10.23 2.44
C MET A 336 -7.01 11.02 1.28
N THR A 337 -7.86 11.69 0.51
CA THR A 337 -7.43 12.69 -0.46
C THR A 337 -7.04 14.01 0.22
N HIS A 338 -6.34 14.86 -0.52
CA HIS A 338 -6.06 16.24 -0.10
C HIS A 338 -7.36 17.03 0.18
N TYR A 339 -8.38 16.86 -0.67
CA TYR A 339 -9.70 17.47 -0.47
C TYR A 339 -10.34 17.09 0.87
N ALA A 340 -10.24 15.82 1.26
CA ALA A 340 -10.73 15.36 2.55
C ALA A 340 -9.91 15.93 3.73
N ALA A 341 -8.59 16.07 3.57
CA ALA A 341 -7.72 16.69 4.57
C ALA A 341 -8.03 18.19 4.76
N GLU A 342 -8.26 18.94 3.67
CA GLU A 342 -8.71 20.34 3.74
C GLU A 342 -10.09 20.47 4.39
N THR A 343 -11.03 19.58 4.04
CA THR A 343 -12.37 19.57 4.62
C THR A 343 -12.31 19.28 6.13
N PHE A 344 -11.42 18.38 6.56
CA PHE A 344 -11.15 18.15 7.98
C PHE A 344 -10.68 19.44 8.67
N CYS A 345 -9.75 20.18 8.06
CA CYS A 345 -9.26 21.45 8.62
C CYS A 345 -10.38 22.49 8.74
N GLN A 346 -11.27 22.58 7.75
CA GLN A 346 -12.42 23.48 7.78
C GLN A 346 -13.42 23.09 8.88
N TRP A 347 -13.69 21.78 9.03
CA TRP A 347 -14.53 21.27 10.11
C TRP A 347 -13.93 21.57 11.49
N LEU A 348 -12.63 21.32 11.67
CA LEU A 348 -11.93 21.58 12.92
C LEU A 348 -11.94 23.08 13.26
N SER A 349 -11.77 23.94 12.24
CA SER A 349 -11.90 25.39 12.39
C SER A 349 -13.30 25.80 12.87
N LYS A 350 -14.34 25.24 12.24
CA LYS A 350 -15.73 25.50 12.63
C LYS A 350 -16.04 25.02 14.05
N LYS A 351 -15.46 23.90 14.46
CA LYS A 351 -15.65 23.32 15.80
C LYS A 351 -14.95 24.11 16.90
N THR A 352 -13.77 24.67 16.61
CA THR A 352 -12.92 25.31 17.62
C THR A 352 -12.98 26.84 17.61
N GLY A 353 -13.51 27.43 16.54
CA GLY A 353 -13.46 28.87 16.28
C GLY A 353 -12.07 29.38 15.88
N LYS A 354 -11.07 28.49 15.75
CA LYS A 354 -9.70 28.82 15.36
C LYS A 354 -9.48 28.55 13.87
N LYS A 355 -8.37 29.03 13.31
CA LYS A 355 -8.05 28.85 11.89
C LYS A 355 -7.10 27.67 11.68
N TYR A 356 -7.66 26.48 11.54
CA TYR A 356 -6.94 25.27 11.17
C TYR A 356 -6.82 25.12 9.65
N ARG A 357 -5.65 24.71 9.19
CA ARG A 357 -5.33 24.45 7.78
C ARG A 357 -4.21 23.43 7.63
N LEU A 358 -3.95 23.00 6.41
CA LEU A 358 -2.72 22.29 6.07
C LEU A 358 -1.51 23.25 6.16
N PRO A 359 -0.31 22.75 6.53
CA PRO A 359 0.90 23.54 6.49
C PRO A 359 1.24 23.91 5.05
N THR A 360 1.86 25.08 4.84
CA THR A 360 2.59 25.30 3.59
C THR A 360 3.81 24.40 3.55
N GLU A 361 4.34 24.13 2.36
CA GLU A 361 5.56 23.36 2.20
C GLU A 361 6.74 23.98 2.97
N ALA A 362 6.78 25.32 3.01
CA ALA A 362 7.79 26.07 3.75
C ALA A 362 7.63 25.92 5.27
N GLU A 363 6.41 26.01 5.79
CA GLU A 363 6.13 25.76 7.21
C GLU A 363 6.50 24.32 7.59
N TRP A 364 6.18 23.36 6.74
CA TRP A 364 6.51 21.96 6.95
C TRP A 364 8.02 21.73 7.00
N GLU A 365 8.79 22.25 6.04
CA GLU A 365 10.26 22.08 6.03
C GLU A 365 10.92 22.78 7.22
N TYR A 366 10.48 24.00 7.55
CA TYR A 366 10.95 24.73 8.72
C TYR A 366 10.73 23.93 10.00
N ALA A 367 9.51 23.41 10.17
CA ALA A 367 9.12 22.59 11.30
C ALA A 367 9.92 21.29 11.38
N ALA A 368 10.10 20.58 10.26
CA ALA A 368 10.85 19.32 10.19
C ALA A 368 12.31 19.50 10.59
N ARG A 369 12.95 20.59 10.12
CA ARG A 369 14.35 20.91 10.43
C ARG A 369 14.60 21.21 11.90
N GLY A 370 13.61 21.75 12.64
CA GLY A 370 13.76 22.08 14.05
C GLY A 370 14.98 22.97 14.34
N GLY A 371 15.28 23.91 13.43
CA GLY A 371 16.44 24.81 13.53
C GLY A 371 17.78 24.27 12.99
N THR A 372 17.84 23.04 12.46
CA THR A 372 19.07 22.53 11.82
C THR A 372 19.12 22.85 10.32
N GLU A 373 20.33 22.93 9.75
CA GLU A 373 20.55 23.02 8.30
C GLU A 373 20.94 21.65 7.67
N THR A 374 20.99 20.60 8.48
CA THR A 374 21.42 19.26 8.07
C THR A 374 20.28 18.48 7.38
N PRO A 375 20.59 17.37 6.67
CA PRO A 375 19.56 16.56 6.01
C PRO A 375 18.52 16.00 6.99
N TYR A 376 18.93 15.70 8.21
CA TYR A 376 18.07 15.30 9.32
C TYR A 376 18.22 16.29 10.49
N PHE A 377 17.19 16.40 11.33
CA PHE A 377 17.26 17.19 12.59
C PHE A 377 18.06 16.49 13.70
N PHE A 378 18.49 15.26 13.47
CA PHE A 378 19.32 14.45 14.37
C PHE A 378 20.67 14.09 13.72
N SER A 379 21.57 13.53 14.51
CA SER A 379 22.93 13.20 14.08
C SER A 379 22.97 12.08 13.03
N GLY A 380 23.68 12.30 11.94
CA GLY A 380 23.95 11.29 10.91
C GLY A 380 23.81 11.83 9.49
N SER A 381 24.16 11.00 8.52
CA SER A 381 24.03 11.32 7.09
C SER A 381 23.12 10.32 6.39
N PRO A 382 22.39 10.71 5.34
CA PRO A 382 21.58 9.78 4.55
C PRO A 382 22.38 8.57 4.04
N LYS A 383 23.67 8.74 3.74
CA LYS A 383 24.55 7.64 3.31
C LYS A 383 24.80 6.59 4.40
N ASP A 384 24.67 6.97 5.67
CA ASP A 384 24.89 6.06 6.80
C ASP A 384 23.67 5.14 7.01
N PHE A 385 22.48 5.63 6.68
CA PHE A 385 21.20 5.01 6.99
C PHE A 385 20.53 4.35 5.79
N SER A 386 20.83 4.81 4.58
CA SER A 386 20.25 4.31 3.34
C SER A 386 20.87 2.96 2.94
N ASP A 387 20.03 2.09 2.36
CA ASP A 387 20.46 0.87 1.67
C ASP A 387 21.06 1.15 0.28
N GLN A 388 21.00 2.40 -0.17
CA GLN A 388 21.54 2.79 -1.47
C GLN A 388 23.04 3.06 -1.41
N GLY A 389 23.73 2.67 -2.49
CA GLY A 389 25.13 3.02 -2.74
C GLY A 389 26.08 1.82 -2.76
N PHE A 390 27.24 2.02 -3.39
CA PHE A 390 28.22 0.96 -3.66
C PHE A 390 28.69 0.22 -2.39
N TRP A 391 28.87 0.94 -1.28
CA TRP A 391 29.39 0.40 -0.02
C TRP A 391 28.42 -0.52 0.72
N ARG A 392 27.11 -0.49 0.41
CA ARG A 392 26.09 -1.35 1.04
C ARG A 392 26.19 -2.82 0.65
N LYS A 393 27.01 -3.13 -0.36
CA LYS A 393 27.41 -4.50 -0.70
C LYS A 393 28.39 -5.11 0.32
N PHE A 394 29.02 -4.28 1.16
CA PHE A 394 30.07 -4.69 2.09
C PHE A 394 29.77 -4.36 3.55
N PHE A 395 28.88 -3.38 3.82
CA PHE A 395 28.55 -2.95 5.17
C PHE A 395 27.06 -2.64 5.32
N ASP A 396 26.45 -3.09 6.40
CA ASP A 396 25.05 -2.81 6.72
C ASP A 396 24.84 -1.34 7.11
N ALA A 397 23.61 -0.84 6.89
CA ALA A 397 23.20 0.50 7.30
C ALA A 397 23.16 0.60 8.84
N LYS A 398 23.53 1.78 9.37
CA LYS A 398 23.52 2.03 10.82
C LYS A 398 22.14 2.50 11.27
N THR A 399 21.27 1.60 11.68
CA THR A 399 19.84 1.92 11.91
C THR A 399 19.52 2.43 13.31
N ASP A 400 20.41 2.25 14.29
CA ASP A 400 20.13 2.52 15.71
C ASP A 400 19.75 3.98 16.00
N SER A 401 20.40 4.94 15.35
CA SER A 401 20.15 6.36 15.58
C SER A 401 18.88 6.87 14.90
N ILE A 402 18.62 6.47 13.65
CA ILE A 402 17.45 6.91 12.88
C ILE A 402 16.15 6.29 13.42
N SER A 403 16.19 5.03 13.87
CA SER A 403 15.01 4.31 14.36
C SER A 403 14.39 4.93 15.64
N SER A 404 15.14 5.79 16.35
CA SER A 404 14.62 6.53 17.50
C SER A 404 13.74 7.72 17.11
N PHE A 405 13.76 8.15 15.85
CA PHE A 405 13.11 9.38 15.38
C PHE A 405 12.19 9.17 14.17
N VAL A 406 12.38 8.07 13.44
CA VAL A 406 11.76 7.85 12.12
C VAL A 406 11.23 6.43 12.04
N ILE A 407 9.99 6.29 11.58
CA ILE A 407 9.39 5.01 11.16
C ILE A 407 9.56 4.87 9.65
N TYR A 408 10.30 3.87 9.20
CA TYR A 408 10.66 3.69 7.79
C TYR A 408 10.86 2.22 7.45
N SER A 409 11.28 1.91 6.23
CA SER A 409 11.34 0.53 5.70
C SER A 409 12.02 -0.48 6.64
N LYS A 410 13.00 -0.08 7.45
CA LYS A 410 13.74 -0.98 8.34
C LYS A 410 13.06 -1.32 9.66
N ASN A 411 12.15 -0.48 10.17
CA ASN A 411 11.54 -0.68 11.48
C ASN A 411 9.99 -0.66 11.46
N SER A 412 9.38 -0.34 10.32
CA SER A 412 7.93 -0.23 10.19
C SER A 412 7.20 -1.57 10.19
N LYS A 413 7.86 -2.66 9.77
CA LYS A 413 7.21 -3.96 9.49
C LYS A 413 6.06 -3.79 8.48
N ASN A 414 6.31 -2.98 7.46
CA ASN A 414 5.40 -2.68 6.35
C ASN A 414 4.02 -2.12 6.77
N LYS A 415 3.99 -1.34 7.84
CA LYS A 415 2.79 -0.61 8.29
C LYS A 415 3.17 0.65 9.04
N THR A 416 2.20 1.56 9.17
CA THR A 416 2.34 2.72 10.06
C THR A 416 2.54 2.28 11.50
N GLN A 417 3.03 3.19 12.34
CA GLN A 417 3.19 2.95 13.78
C GLN A 417 2.63 4.11 14.59
N GLU A 418 2.41 3.86 15.87
CA GLU A 418 1.95 4.86 16.83
C GLU A 418 3.09 5.82 17.20
N PRO A 419 2.78 7.09 17.47
CA PRO A 419 3.78 8.14 17.69
C PRO A 419 4.59 7.98 18.98
N GLU A 420 4.21 7.05 19.87
CA GLU A 420 5.00 6.73 21.07
C GLU A 420 6.34 6.07 20.77
N LEU A 421 6.49 5.46 19.59
CA LEU A 421 7.72 4.74 19.21
C LEU A 421 8.87 5.67 18.80
N VAL A 422 8.60 6.96 18.58
CA VAL A 422 9.62 7.92 18.15
C VAL A 422 9.75 9.10 19.11
N LYS A 423 10.95 9.67 19.13
CA LYS A 423 11.26 10.92 19.81
C LYS A 423 10.91 12.11 18.92
N ALA A 424 10.58 13.21 19.57
CA ALA A 424 10.33 14.48 18.90
C ALA A 424 11.62 15.12 18.36
N ASN A 425 11.48 15.97 17.36
CA ASN A 425 12.51 16.89 16.89
C ASN A 425 12.71 18.07 17.87
N PRO A 426 13.67 18.99 17.64
CA PRO A 426 13.95 20.09 18.56
C PRO A 426 12.78 21.06 18.82
N PHE A 427 11.78 21.13 17.93
CA PHE A 427 10.57 21.89 18.18
C PHE A 427 9.52 21.12 18.98
N GLY A 428 9.70 19.82 19.21
CA GLY A 428 8.73 19.00 19.93
C GLY A 428 7.75 18.27 19.02
N LEU A 429 8.02 18.19 17.71
CA LEU A 429 7.18 17.49 16.73
C LEU A 429 7.68 16.06 16.48
N LYS A 430 6.77 15.10 16.35
CA LYS A 430 7.07 13.69 16.10
C LYS A 430 6.67 13.28 14.69
N ASN A 431 7.30 12.22 14.19
CA ASN A 431 7.08 11.66 12.85
C ASN A 431 7.16 12.68 11.71
N MET A 432 7.91 13.78 11.88
CA MET A 432 8.12 14.73 10.77
C MET A 432 8.85 14.06 9.59
N LEU A 433 9.51 12.93 9.80
CA LEU A 433 10.16 12.13 8.77
C LEU A 433 9.72 10.67 8.94
N GLY A 434 9.19 10.07 7.88
CA GLY A 434 8.69 8.70 7.85
C GLY A 434 7.25 8.56 8.33
N ASN A 435 6.85 7.32 8.65
CA ASN A 435 5.49 6.90 9.02
C ASN A 435 4.47 7.09 7.89
N VAL A 436 4.04 8.33 7.61
CA VAL A 436 3.19 8.67 6.48
C VAL A 436 3.67 9.95 5.83
N MET A 437 3.52 10.05 4.51
CA MET A 437 3.77 11.33 3.83
C MET A 437 2.61 12.28 4.15
N GLU A 438 2.92 13.56 4.29
CA GLU A 438 1.98 14.57 4.76
C GLU A 438 1.63 15.58 3.68
N TYR A 439 0.33 15.84 3.50
CA TYR A 439 -0.15 16.90 2.63
C TYR A 439 0.33 18.29 3.06
N CYS A 440 0.77 19.08 2.07
CA CYS A 440 0.92 20.52 2.20
C CYS A 440 -0.22 21.26 1.44
N ALA A 441 -0.39 22.53 1.75
CA ALA A 441 -1.32 23.42 1.05
C ALA A 441 -0.85 23.77 -0.38
N ASP A 442 0.44 23.61 -0.67
CA ASP A 442 1.06 23.94 -1.95
C ASP A 442 0.68 22.97 -3.06
N LYS A 443 0.43 23.51 -4.25
CA LYS A 443 0.49 22.77 -5.50
C LYS A 443 1.94 22.46 -5.84
N TYR A 444 2.18 21.24 -6.32
CA TYR A 444 3.52 20.83 -6.70
C TYR A 444 3.96 21.51 -7.99
N ASP A 445 5.13 22.13 -7.91
CA ASP A 445 5.84 22.72 -9.04
C ASP A 445 7.34 22.45 -8.88
N PRO A 446 7.98 21.75 -9.84
CA PRO A 446 9.41 21.45 -9.78
C PRO A 446 10.29 22.70 -9.85
N GLU A 447 9.78 23.83 -10.34
CA GLU A 447 10.51 25.10 -10.44
C GLU A 447 10.16 26.09 -9.32
N ALA A 448 9.33 25.69 -8.35
CA ALA A 448 8.81 26.55 -7.29
C ALA A 448 9.91 27.33 -6.52
N TYR A 449 11.07 26.70 -6.31
CA TYR A 449 12.17 27.28 -5.54
C TYR A 449 12.94 28.34 -6.32
N SER A 450 12.84 28.35 -7.65
CA SER A 450 13.44 29.38 -8.50
C SER A 450 12.56 30.64 -8.61
N LYS A 451 11.29 30.56 -8.18
CA LYS A 451 10.33 31.67 -8.23
C LYS A 451 10.50 32.58 -7.00
N GLY A 452 10.32 33.89 -7.19
CA GLY A 452 10.33 34.88 -6.09
C GLY A 452 11.70 35.37 -5.63
N GLY A 453 12.81 34.86 -6.20
CA GLY A 453 14.17 35.28 -5.88
C GLY A 453 14.77 34.56 -4.66
N GLU A 454 15.92 35.07 -4.18
CA GLU A 454 16.70 34.42 -3.11
C GLU A 454 16.07 34.50 -1.71
N SER A 455 15.09 35.38 -1.52
CA SER A 455 14.44 35.60 -0.21
C SER A 455 12.94 35.83 -0.38
N VAL A 456 12.14 34.99 0.27
CA VAL A 456 10.66 35.05 0.21
C VAL A 456 10.05 34.91 1.61
N THR A 457 8.85 35.44 1.80
CA THR A 457 8.11 35.38 3.07
C THR A 457 6.80 34.63 2.85
N ASN A 458 6.53 33.62 3.68
CA ASN A 458 5.35 32.75 3.63
C ASN A 458 4.97 32.33 2.18
N PRO A 459 5.89 31.72 1.40
CA PRO A 459 5.59 31.32 0.03
C PRO A 459 4.47 30.27 0.01
N LEU A 460 3.59 30.37 -0.99
CA LEU A 460 2.54 29.41 -1.28
C LEU A 460 2.37 29.29 -2.80
N VAL A 461 2.43 28.09 -3.33
CA VAL A 461 2.14 27.80 -4.74
C VAL A 461 0.69 27.35 -4.88
N THR A 462 -0.10 28.09 -5.66
CA THR A 462 -1.55 27.82 -5.82
C THR A 462 -1.92 27.24 -7.19
N GLU A 463 -0.98 27.20 -8.14
CA GLU A 463 -1.20 26.70 -9.49
C GLU A 463 -0.55 25.32 -9.66
N GLY A 464 -1.31 24.36 -10.21
CA GLY A 464 -0.85 23.00 -10.47
C GLY A 464 -1.97 21.97 -10.35
N THR A 465 -1.71 20.75 -10.78
CA THR A 465 -2.69 19.65 -10.72
C THR A 465 -2.50 18.83 -9.45
N GLU A 466 -1.26 18.45 -9.15
CA GLU A 466 -0.89 17.65 -7.98
C GLU A 466 -0.52 18.54 -6.78
N TRP A 467 -0.62 17.96 -5.58
CA TRP A 467 -0.29 18.63 -4.33
C TRP A 467 1.08 18.18 -3.83
N VAL A 468 1.79 19.07 -3.15
CA VAL A 468 3.04 18.73 -2.47
C VAL A 468 2.75 17.77 -1.32
N VAL A 469 3.58 16.73 -1.20
CA VAL A 469 3.65 15.86 -0.02
C VAL A 469 5.07 15.78 0.49
N ARG A 470 5.22 15.62 1.81
CA ARG A 470 6.52 15.73 2.50
C ARG A 470 6.72 14.59 3.50
N GLY A 471 7.98 14.38 3.89
CA GLY A 471 8.36 13.48 4.99
C GLY A 471 8.59 12.01 4.60
N GLY A 472 8.12 11.57 3.44
CA GLY A 472 8.14 10.15 3.05
C GLY A 472 7.24 9.32 3.96
N ASN A 473 7.31 7.99 3.87
CA ASN A 473 6.39 7.08 4.56
C ASN A 473 7.10 5.86 5.15
N TYR A 474 6.33 4.96 5.75
CA TYR A 474 6.82 3.75 6.40
C TYR A 474 7.53 2.75 5.47
N THR A 475 7.42 2.85 4.14
CA THR A 475 8.18 2.03 3.16
C THR A 475 9.38 2.75 2.56
N SER A 476 9.57 4.02 2.89
CA SER A 476 10.63 4.84 2.32
C SER A 476 12.00 4.41 2.82
N ASP A 477 13.00 4.48 1.94
CA ASP A 477 14.41 4.38 2.33
C ASP A 477 14.85 5.70 2.98
N ALA A 478 15.88 5.64 3.83
CA ALA A 478 16.39 6.83 4.51
C ALA A 478 16.81 7.96 3.54
N ALA A 479 17.23 7.65 2.31
CA ALA A 479 17.57 8.63 1.28
C ALA A 479 16.42 9.60 0.93
N ASP A 480 15.17 9.12 1.03
CA ASP A 480 13.95 9.87 0.72
C ASP A 480 13.35 10.56 1.95
N LEU A 481 13.92 10.34 3.13
CA LEU A 481 13.43 10.87 4.41
C LEU A 481 14.18 12.12 4.88
N ARG A 482 14.86 12.81 3.97
CA ARG A 482 15.58 14.06 4.29
C ARG A 482 14.57 15.19 4.49
N SER A 483 14.91 16.15 5.35
CA SER A 483 14.08 17.33 5.62
C SER A 483 13.76 18.12 4.35
N ALA A 484 14.69 18.13 3.38
CA ALA A 484 14.50 18.80 2.09
C ALA A 484 13.77 17.96 1.03
N ALA A 485 13.58 16.65 1.22
CA ALA A 485 13.06 15.74 0.19
C ALA A 485 11.60 16.01 -0.14
N ARG A 486 11.32 16.38 -1.39
CA ARG A 486 9.98 16.72 -1.91
C ARG A 486 9.41 15.53 -2.67
N ASP A 487 8.08 15.40 -2.64
CA ASP A 487 7.32 14.54 -3.55
C ASP A 487 5.93 15.17 -3.78
N TYR A 488 5.09 14.52 -4.57
CA TYR A 488 3.78 15.01 -4.93
C TYR A 488 2.75 13.90 -5.08
N THR A 489 1.48 14.29 -5.06
CA THR A 489 0.38 13.36 -5.28
C THR A 489 0.41 12.74 -6.67
N LYS A 490 -0.17 11.55 -6.80
CA LYS A 490 -0.34 10.87 -8.10
C LYS A 490 -1.81 10.47 -8.23
N HIS A 491 -2.70 11.47 -8.28
CA HIS A 491 -4.15 11.30 -8.05
C HIS A 491 -4.75 10.14 -8.86
N GLU A 492 -4.55 10.15 -10.18
CA GLU A 492 -5.08 9.11 -11.08
C GLU A 492 -4.49 7.72 -10.81
N ALA A 493 -3.18 7.66 -10.53
CA ALA A 493 -2.49 6.39 -10.29
C ALA A 493 -2.89 5.76 -8.94
N TRP A 494 -3.39 6.56 -8.00
CA TRP A 494 -3.79 6.12 -6.66
C TRP A 494 -5.27 5.74 -6.53
N LEU A 495 -6.04 5.92 -7.61
CA LEU A 495 -7.46 5.56 -7.74
C LEU A 495 -7.66 4.45 -8.78
N LYS A 496 -6.60 3.74 -9.15
CA LYS A 496 -6.59 2.79 -10.25
C LYS A 496 -7.47 1.58 -9.95
N THR A 497 -7.51 1.11 -8.69
CA THR A 497 -8.36 -0.04 -8.30
C THR A 497 -9.77 0.35 -7.83
N ASP A 498 -10.06 1.64 -7.62
CA ASP A 498 -11.40 2.11 -7.25
C ASP A 498 -12.42 1.83 -8.38
N PRO A 499 -13.40 0.94 -8.22
CA PRO A 499 -14.35 0.64 -9.29
C PRO A 499 -15.45 1.69 -9.45
N GLN A 500 -15.51 2.70 -8.56
CA GLN A 500 -16.61 3.64 -8.48
C GLN A 500 -16.54 4.68 -9.61
N GLN A 501 -17.72 5.08 -10.10
CA GLN A 501 -17.86 6.13 -11.13
C GLN A 501 -18.97 7.11 -10.70
N PRO A 502 -18.64 8.39 -10.43
CA PRO A 502 -17.29 8.97 -10.44
C PRO A 502 -16.39 8.37 -9.35
N LYS A 503 -15.07 8.46 -9.56
CA LYS A 503 -14.06 8.05 -8.58
C LYS A 503 -14.23 8.83 -7.27
N SER A 504 -13.79 8.22 -6.16
CA SER A 504 -13.86 8.85 -4.86
C SER A 504 -13.05 10.16 -4.81
N ILE A 505 -13.68 11.24 -4.37
CA ILE A 505 -13.01 12.51 -4.04
C ILE A 505 -12.50 12.54 -2.58
N TRP A 506 -12.84 11.52 -1.78
CA TRP A 506 -12.57 11.48 -0.34
C TRP A 506 -11.45 10.53 0.04
N TRP A 507 -11.28 9.44 -0.72
CA TRP A 507 -10.41 8.32 -0.39
C TRP A 507 -9.64 7.83 -1.61
N TYR A 508 -8.42 7.37 -1.39
CA TYR A 508 -7.62 6.63 -2.34
C TYR A 508 -7.72 5.13 -2.08
N SER A 509 -7.75 4.34 -3.16
CA SER A 509 -7.78 2.87 -3.07
C SER A 509 -6.38 2.26 -2.95
N ASP A 510 -5.36 2.91 -3.53
CA ASP A 510 -4.07 2.23 -3.79
C ASP A 510 -2.92 2.73 -2.91
N ILE A 511 -2.93 4.00 -2.47
CA ILE A 511 -1.88 4.56 -1.62
C ILE A 511 -2.22 4.38 -0.13
N ARG A 512 -1.35 3.68 0.60
CA ARG A 512 -1.53 3.37 2.04
C ARG A 512 -0.65 4.21 2.97
N GLY A 513 0.30 4.95 2.43
CA GLY A 513 1.31 5.70 3.19
C GLY A 513 1.12 7.20 3.17
N ILE A 514 -0.11 7.70 3.02
CA ILE A 514 -0.41 9.13 2.91
C ILE A 514 -1.43 9.57 3.95
N GLY A 515 -1.12 10.67 4.64
CA GLY A 515 -1.95 11.31 5.65
C GLY A 515 -1.69 12.82 5.67
N PHE A 516 -1.89 13.46 6.81
CA PHE A 516 -1.65 14.89 6.97
C PHE A 516 -1.54 15.29 8.43
N ARG A 517 -1.12 16.54 8.62
CA ARG A 517 -1.01 17.21 9.91
C ARG A 517 -1.65 18.58 9.78
N VAL A 518 -2.20 19.09 10.87
CA VAL A 518 -2.82 20.42 10.89
C VAL A 518 -1.90 21.46 11.51
N VAL A 519 -1.99 22.68 10.99
CA VAL A 519 -1.47 23.89 11.63
C VAL A 519 -2.61 24.82 12.01
N CYS A 520 -2.37 25.68 12.99
CA CYS A 520 -3.30 26.73 13.40
C CYS A 520 -2.59 28.08 13.42
N GLU A 521 -3.24 29.10 12.85
CA GLU A 521 -2.76 30.48 12.95
C GLU A 521 -2.92 30.99 14.38
N PRO A 522 -1.93 31.72 14.93
CA PRO A 522 -2.11 32.43 16.19
C PRO A 522 -3.19 33.51 16.03
N ASP A 523 -4.02 33.67 17.05
CA ASP A 523 -4.95 34.81 17.11
C ASP A 523 -4.13 36.10 17.14
N SER A 524 -4.57 37.14 16.43
CA SER A 524 -3.86 38.43 16.38
C SER A 524 -3.78 39.13 17.73
N SER A 525 -4.54 38.69 18.73
CA SER A 525 -4.47 39.15 20.13
C SER A 525 -3.37 38.48 20.95
N ILE A 526 -2.79 37.38 20.48
CA ILE A 526 -1.71 36.66 21.16
C ILE A 526 -0.38 37.35 20.83
N GLN A 527 0.33 37.80 21.88
CA GLN A 527 1.66 38.42 21.77
C GLN A 527 2.78 37.38 21.73
#